data_AF-A0A7S1RPJ6-F1
#
_entry.id   AF-A0A7S1RPJ6-F1
#
_cell.length_a   1.000
_cell.length_b   1.000
_cell.length_c   1.000
_cell.angle_alpha   90.00
_cell.angle_beta   90.00
_cell.angle_gamma   90.00
#
_symmetry.space_group_name_H-M   'P 1'
#
loop_
_entity.id
_entity.type
_entity.pdbx_description
1 polymer ?
#
loop_
_entity_poly.entity_id
_entity_poly.type
_entity_poly.pdbx_seq_one_letter_code
_entity_poly.pdbx_strand_id
1 'polypeptide(L)'
;VAQALRSLRKFSDSPELRSVHAALAPSVGACRSAAMNPAQVAHALSGLRGCSAEAEEARALLKVLTPLTVAPPKALSAQELEEAFVGLAPLASCEEAHHLLLSLAGHTGRVAGALSQRA
;
A
#
# COMPACT_ATOMS: atom_id res chain seq x y z
N VAL A 1 -7.91 10.13 4.28
CA VAL A 1 -6.63 9.48 4.65
C VAL A 1 -5.86 8.98 3.43
N ALA A 2 -6.37 8.05 2.61
CA ALA A 2 -5.65 7.52 1.43
C ALA A 2 -5.16 8.59 0.43
N GLN A 3 -5.97 9.61 0.12
CA GLN A 3 -5.56 10.71 -0.75
C GLN A 3 -4.48 11.61 -0.12
N ALA A 4 -4.55 11.80 1.21
CA ALA A 4 -3.51 12.53 1.94
C ALA A 4 -2.19 11.76 1.86
N LEU A 5 -2.18 10.45 2.14
CA LEU A 5 -1.01 9.59 1.97
C LEU A 5 -0.47 9.66 0.54
N ARG A 6 -1.32 9.55 -0.48
CA ARG A 6 -0.89 9.66 -1.88
C ARG A 6 -0.22 10.99 -2.20
N SER A 7 -0.66 12.09 -1.59
CA SER A 7 -0.03 13.40 -1.79
C SER A 7 1.39 13.46 -1.21
N LEU A 8 1.67 12.66 -0.18
CA LEU A 8 2.98 12.56 0.47
C LEU A 8 4.04 11.82 -0.36
N ARG A 9 3.65 11.12 -1.44
CA ARG A 9 4.60 10.38 -2.31
C ARG A 9 5.68 11.23 -2.97
N LYS A 10 5.51 12.56 -2.98
CA LYS A 10 6.46 13.53 -3.55
C LYS A 10 7.52 13.99 -2.54
N PHE A 11 7.34 13.68 -1.27
CA PHE A 11 8.26 14.04 -0.21
C PHE A 11 9.31 12.94 -0.06
N SER A 12 10.55 13.32 0.21
CA SER A 12 11.62 12.39 0.59
C SER A 12 11.53 12.04 2.08
N ASP A 13 12.16 10.93 2.46
CA ASP A 13 12.22 10.49 3.85
C ASP A 13 12.80 11.58 4.74
N SER A 14 12.05 11.96 5.77
CA SER A 14 12.43 12.98 6.75
C SER A 14 11.72 12.73 8.09
N PRO A 15 12.25 13.24 9.21
CA PRO A 15 11.60 13.14 10.51
C PRO A 15 10.17 13.69 10.51
N GLU A 16 9.90 14.74 9.76
CA GLU A 16 8.58 15.36 9.62
C GLU A 16 7.62 14.43 8.86
N LEU A 17 8.07 13.84 7.74
CA LEU A 17 7.26 12.89 6.98
C LEU A 17 6.92 11.64 7.83
N ARG A 18 7.89 11.14 8.59
CA ARG A 18 7.70 10.04 9.53
C ARG A 18 6.67 10.39 10.61
N SER A 19 6.75 11.59 11.18
CA SER A 19 5.79 12.08 12.17
C SER A 19 4.36 12.15 11.60
N VAL A 20 4.21 12.59 10.34
CA VAL A 20 2.91 12.59 9.65
C VAL A 20 2.40 11.15 9.45
N HIS A 21 3.26 10.23 9.04
CA HIS A 21 2.90 8.82 8.90
C HIS A 21 2.47 8.17 10.24
N ALA A 22 3.19 8.44 11.33
CA ALA A 22 2.81 8.01 12.67
C ALA A 22 1.44 8.54 13.08
N ALA A 23 1.16 9.82 12.83
CA ALA A 23 -0.13 10.43 13.15
C ALA A 23 -1.29 9.85 12.32
N LEU A 24 -1.02 9.43 11.08
CA LEU A 24 -2.03 8.84 10.19
C LEU A 24 -2.26 7.34 10.45
N ALA A 25 -1.30 6.62 11.01
CA ALA A 25 -1.40 5.17 11.24
C ALA A 25 -2.64 4.75 12.06
N PRO A 26 -2.99 5.41 13.19
CA PRO A 26 -4.22 5.09 13.93
C PRO A 26 -5.49 5.31 13.09
N SER A 27 -5.50 6.33 12.22
CA SER A 27 -6.65 6.63 11.36
C SER A 27 -6.82 5.59 10.26
N VAL A 28 -5.72 5.07 9.69
CA VAL A 28 -5.75 3.93 8.76
C VAL A 28 -6.21 2.67 9.48
N GLY A 29 -5.73 2.41 10.70
CA GLY A 29 -6.14 1.24 11.48
C GLY A 29 -7.60 1.29 11.94
N ALA A 30 -8.12 2.49 12.19
CA ALA A 30 -9.53 2.71 12.53
C ALA A 30 -10.47 2.51 11.33
N CYS A 31 -9.97 2.63 10.09
CA CYS A 31 -10.67 2.17 8.89
C CYS A 31 -10.70 0.63 8.89
N ARG A 32 -11.56 0.03 9.71
CA ARG A 32 -11.82 -1.41 9.71
C ARG A 32 -12.06 -1.88 8.26
N SER A 33 -11.54 -3.07 7.97
CA SER A 33 -11.45 -3.82 6.71
C SER A 33 -12.69 -3.88 5.79
N ALA A 34 -13.80 -3.25 6.18
CA ALA A 34 -15.02 -3.11 5.38
C ALA A 34 -15.06 -1.82 4.53
N ALA A 35 -14.23 -0.80 4.80
CA ALA A 35 -14.43 0.54 4.23
C ALA A 35 -13.42 0.96 3.15
N MET A 36 -12.21 0.36 3.10
CA MET A 36 -11.23 0.73 2.08
C MET A 36 -11.44 -0.05 0.79
N ASN A 37 -11.75 0.67 -0.29
CA ASN A 37 -11.79 0.09 -1.63
C ASN A 37 -10.36 -0.13 -2.18
N PRO A 38 -10.20 -0.93 -3.24
CA PRO A 38 -8.88 -1.24 -3.81
C PRO A 38 -8.06 0.01 -4.18
N ALA A 39 -8.69 1.03 -4.78
CA ALA A 39 -8.04 2.29 -5.12
C ALA A 39 -7.48 3.01 -3.88
N GLN A 40 -8.21 3.01 -2.77
CA GLN A 40 -7.77 3.64 -1.53
C GLN A 40 -6.56 2.92 -0.93
N VAL A 41 -6.53 1.58 -1.02
CA VAL A 41 -5.37 0.78 -0.62
C VAL A 41 -4.15 1.13 -1.49
N ALA A 42 -4.31 1.10 -2.81
CA ALA A 42 -3.24 1.44 -3.75
C ALA A 42 -2.71 2.88 -3.53
N HIS A 43 -3.60 3.83 -3.32
CA HIS A 43 -3.23 5.21 -3.02
C HIS A 43 -2.47 5.35 -1.69
N ALA A 44 -2.89 4.64 -0.65
CA ALA A 44 -2.18 4.63 0.63
C ALA A 44 -0.77 4.06 0.47
N LEU A 45 -0.62 2.94 -0.23
CA LEU A 45 0.68 2.33 -0.53
C LEU A 45 1.56 3.24 -1.37
N SER A 46 1.00 3.91 -2.39
CA SER A 46 1.74 4.85 -3.23
C SER A 46 2.34 6.02 -2.43
N GLY A 47 1.71 6.39 -1.31
CA GLY A 47 2.19 7.44 -0.39
C GLY A 47 3.50 7.11 0.29
N LEU A 48 3.82 5.82 0.43
CA LEU A 48 5.03 5.34 1.11
C LEU A 48 6.27 5.37 0.21
N ARG A 49 6.13 5.80 -1.06
CA ARG A 49 7.25 5.93 -2.01
C ARG A 49 8.41 6.78 -1.49
N GLY A 50 8.11 7.76 -0.63
CA GLY A 50 9.11 8.65 -0.06
C GLY A 50 9.91 8.03 1.09
N CYS A 51 9.42 6.95 1.69
CA CYS A 51 9.96 6.36 2.92
C CYS A 51 11.17 5.47 2.65
N SER A 52 12.01 5.30 3.68
CA SER A 52 13.05 4.27 3.71
C SER A 52 12.56 3.02 4.45
N ALA A 53 13.21 1.89 4.22
CA ALA A 53 12.88 0.62 4.91
C ALA A 53 13.19 0.69 6.42
N GLU A 54 14.06 1.62 6.82
CA GLU A 54 14.46 1.93 8.18
C GLU A 54 13.45 2.82 8.92
N ALA A 55 12.44 3.35 8.23
CA ALA A 55 11.37 4.11 8.84
C ALA A 55 10.34 3.17 9.49
N GLU A 56 10.42 3.04 10.82
CA GLU A 56 9.49 2.22 11.61
C GLU A 56 8.02 2.62 11.40
N GLU A 57 7.75 3.91 11.17
CA GLU A 57 6.41 4.43 10.90
C GLU A 57 5.85 3.91 9.56
N ALA A 58 6.72 3.77 8.54
CA ALA A 58 6.34 3.19 7.27
C ALA A 58 6.05 1.70 7.41
N ARG A 59 6.90 0.97 8.16
CA ARG A 59 6.68 -0.45 8.49
C ARG A 59 5.40 -0.68 9.27
N ALA A 60 5.09 0.18 10.24
CA ALA A 60 3.85 0.14 11.00
C ALA A 60 2.62 0.35 10.10
N LEU A 61 2.68 1.31 9.17
CA LEU A 61 1.62 1.51 8.17
C LEU A 61 1.44 0.28 7.27
N LEU A 62 2.52 -0.37 6.83
CA LEU A 62 2.42 -1.61 6.06
C LEU A 62 1.71 -2.73 6.83
N LYS A 63 1.99 -2.91 8.12
CA LYS A 63 1.30 -3.90 8.97
C LYS A 63 -0.21 -3.65 9.01
N VAL A 64 -0.60 -2.38 9.11
CA VAL A 64 -2.00 -1.99 9.13
C VAL A 64 -2.67 -2.16 7.76
N LEU A 65 -1.96 -1.87 6.67
CA LEU A 65 -2.49 -1.96 5.31
C LEU A 65 -2.58 -3.40 4.79
N THR A 66 -1.69 -4.30 5.24
CA THR A 66 -1.65 -5.72 4.81
C THR A 66 -3.00 -6.44 4.91
N PRO A 67 -3.69 -6.47 6.07
CA PRO A 67 -4.99 -7.14 6.16
C PRO A 67 -6.08 -6.46 5.31
N LEU A 68 -5.92 -5.18 4.95
CA LEU A 68 -6.86 -4.46 4.08
C LEU A 68 -6.72 -4.89 2.61
N THR A 69 -5.59 -5.48 2.23
CA THR A 69 -5.37 -6.01 0.86
C THR A 69 -5.99 -7.39 0.65
N VAL A 70 -6.28 -8.11 1.74
CA VAL A 70 -6.80 -9.49 1.72
C VAL A 70 -8.34 -9.51 1.74
N ALA A 71 -8.99 -8.41 2.10
CA ALA A 71 -10.44 -8.33 2.24
C ALA A 71 -11.16 -8.38 0.86
N PRO A 72 -11.97 -9.42 0.56
CA PRO A 72 -12.81 -9.46 -0.64
C PRO A 72 -13.92 -8.40 -0.53
N PRO A 73 -14.25 -7.66 -1.60
CA PRO A 73 -14.82 -8.28 -2.80
C PRO A 73 -14.30 -7.78 -4.17
N LYS A 74 -13.30 -6.88 -4.22
CA LYS A 74 -12.82 -6.30 -5.49
C LYS A 74 -11.32 -6.49 -5.64
N ALA A 75 -10.92 -7.17 -6.71
CA ALA A 75 -9.52 -7.28 -7.08
C ALA A 75 -8.97 -5.90 -7.47
N LEU A 76 -7.72 -5.63 -7.09
CA LEU A 76 -6.94 -4.51 -7.62
C LEU A 76 -6.82 -4.65 -9.14
N SER A 77 -7.09 -3.55 -9.86
CA SER A 77 -6.79 -3.41 -11.27
C SER A 77 -5.28 -3.36 -11.53
N ALA A 78 -4.87 -3.50 -12.80
CA ALA A 78 -3.46 -3.39 -13.19
C ALA A 78 -2.83 -2.05 -12.75
N GLN A 79 -3.56 -0.95 -12.90
CA GLN A 79 -3.09 0.38 -12.50
C GLN A 79 -2.96 0.52 -10.98
N GLU A 80 -3.91 -0.03 -10.22
CA GLU A 80 -3.84 0.00 -8.75
C GLU A 80 -2.71 -0.87 -8.21
N LEU A 81 -2.41 -2.00 -8.87
CA LEU A 81 -1.23 -2.82 -8.57
C LEU A 81 0.06 -2.07 -8.89
N GLU A 82 0.15 -1.39 -10.04
CA GLU A 82 1.29 -0.56 -10.40
C GLU A 82 1.53 0.54 -9.34
N GLU A 83 0.48 1.28 -8.96
CA GLU A 83 0.59 2.32 -7.93
C GLU A 83 1.04 1.76 -6.58
N ALA A 84 0.57 0.57 -6.20
CA ALA A 84 0.98 -0.11 -4.99
C ALA A 84 2.46 -0.51 -5.05
N PHE A 85 2.92 -1.13 -6.14
CA PHE A 85 4.31 -1.58 -6.29
C PHE A 85 5.30 -0.41 -6.33
N VAL A 86 4.96 0.68 -7.02
CA VAL A 86 5.79 1.90 -7.02
C VAL A 86 5.95 2.47 -5.61
N GLY A 87 4.89 2.43 -4.80
CA GLY A 87 4.94 2.83 -3.39
C GLY A 87 5.79 1.92 -2.50
N LEU A 88 5.81 0.63 -2.81
CA LEU A 88 6.51 -0.40 -2.04
C LEU A 88 7.98 -0.58 -2.41
N ALA A 89 8.39 -0.18 -3.60
CA ALA A 89 9.76 -0.38 -4.09
C ALA A 89 10.86 0.08 -3.11
N PRO A 90 10.76 1.24 -2.43
CA PRO A 90 11.77 1.67 -1.44
C PRO A 90 11.79 0.82 -0.17
N LEU A 91 10.68 0.14 0.13
CA LEU A 91 10.46 -0.66 1.32
C LEU A 91 10.73 -2.16 1.06
N ALA A 92 11.17 -2.53 -0.14
CA ALA A 92 11.27 -3.92 -0.58
C ALA A 92 12.23 -4.77 0.27
N SER A 93 13.14 -4.16 1.04
CA SER A 93 14.04 -4.88 1.95
C SER A 93 13.41 -5.22 3.31
N CYS A 94 12.23 -4.70 3.65
CA CYS A 94 11.59 -4.98 4.94
C CYS A 94 10.63 -6.18 4.88
N GLU A 95 10.53 -6.90 6.00
CA GLU A 95 9.69 -8.09 6.11
C GLU A 95 8.21 -7.79 5.84
N GLU A 96 7.74 -6.64 6.32
CA GLU A 96 6.37 -6.19 6.12
C GLU A 96 6.02 -6.02 4.64
N ALA A 97 6.96 -5.54 3.82
CA ALA A 97 6.77 -5.44 2.38
C ALA A 97 6.65 -6.83 1.73
N HIS A 98 7.44 -7.81 2.18
CA HIS A 98 7.31 -9.20 1.68
C HIS A 98 5.95 -9.81 2.01
N HIS A 99 5.44 -9.65 3.24
CA HIS A 99 4.10 -10.13 3.63
C HIS A 99 3.00 -9.51 2.77
N LEU A 100 3.12 -8.21 2.49
CA LEU A 100 2.20 -7.51 1.62
C LEU A 100 2.29 -7.96 0.16
N LEU A 101 3.51 -8.17 -0.37
CA LEU A 101 3.72 -8.69 -1.73
C LEU A 101 3.10 -10.09 -1.89
N LEU A 102 3.22 -10.96 -0.88
CA LEU A 102 2.55 -12.26 -0.88
C LEU A 102 1.02 -12.12 -0.94
N SER A 103 0.47 -11.15 -0.22
CA SER A 103 -0.97 -10.84 -0.25
C SER A 103 -1.41 -10.31 -1.62
N LEU A 104 -0.55 -9.53 -2.30
CA LEU A 104 -0.80 -9.00 -3.65
C LEU A 104 -0.59 -10.03 -4.76
N ALA A 105 0.20 -11.10 -4.54
CA ALA A 105 0.44 -12.13 -5.56
C ALA A 105 -0.86 -12.76 -6.07
N GLY A 106 -1.83 -13.02 -5.19
CA GLY A 106 -3.16 -13.51 -5.57
C GLY A 106 -3.96 -12.57 -6.48
N HIS A 107 -3.68 -11.27 -6.42
CA HIS A 107 -4.28 -10.25 -7.30
C HIS A 107 -3.59 -10.22 -8.67
N THR A 108 -2.25 -10.35 -8.70
CA THR A 108 -1.48 -10.35 -9.96
C THR A 108 -1.82 -11.51 -10.87
N GLY A 109 -2.03 -12.72 -10.33
CA GLY A 109 -2.44 -13.89 -11.12
C GLY A 109 -3.79 -13.71 -11.81
N ARG A 110 -4.73 -12.97 -11.19
CA ARG A 110 -6.03 -12.66 -11.78
C ARG A 110 -5.93 -11.65 -12.91
N VAL A 111 -5.10 -10.61 -12.75
CA VAL A 111 -4.84 -9.62 -13.80
C VAL A 111 -4.12 -10.27 -14.98
N ALA A 112 -3.13 -11.12 -14.75
CA ALA A 112 -2.44 -11.88 -15.80
C ALA A 112 -3.41 -12.80 -16.57
N GLY A 113 -4.33 -13.48 -15.87
CA GLY A 113 -5.39 -14.27 -16.50
C GLY A 113 -6.34 -13.42 -17.34
N ALA A 114 -6.76 -12.25 -16.85
CA ALA A 114 -7.64 -11.33 -17.57
C ALA A 114 -6.97 -10.69 -18.80
N LEU A 115 -5.67 -10.45 -18.76
CA LEU A 115 -4.89 -9.97 -19.91
C LEU A 115 -4.70 -11.08 -20.96
N SER A 116 -4.50 -12.33 -20.53
CA SER A 116 -4.32 -13.48 -21.43
C SER A 116 -5.62 -13.90 -22.15
N GLN A 117 -6.80 -13.61 -21.57
CA GLN A 117 -8.10 -13.87 -22.20
C GLN A 117 -8.55 -12.77 -23.18
N ARG A 118 -7.79 -11.67 -23.28
CA ARG A 118 -8.09 -10.51 -24.16
C ARG A 118 -7.16 -10.42 -25.38
N ALA A 119 -6.23 -11.38 -25.54
CA ALA A 119 -5.34 -11.53 -26.68
C ALA A 119 -5.84 -12.67 -27.58
#